data_AF-X1UEA6-F1
#
_entry.id   AF-X1UEA6-F1
#
_cell.length_a   1.000
_cell.length_b   1.000
_cell.length_c   1.000
_cell.angle_alpha   90.00
_cell.angle_beta   90.00
_cell.angle_gamma   90.00
#
_symmetry.space_group_name_H-M   'P 1'
#
loop_
_entity.id
_entity.type
_entity.pdbx_description
1 polymer ?
#
loop_
_entity_poly.entity_id
_entity_poly.type
_entity_poly.pdbx_seq_one_letter_code
_entity_poly.pdbx_strand_id
1 'polypeptide(L)' 'MVKDALGRKWQLGTIQVDYNLPERFDLEYIGADDKRYRPVMIHRAPFGSLERFVAVNLSVF' A
#
# COMPACT_ATOMS: atom_id res chain seq x y z
N MET A 1 -8.09 -9.68 -5.48
CA MET A 1 -7.54 -10.87 -4.79
C MET A 1 -6.93 -11.79 -5.84
N VAL A 2 -5.76 -12.34 -5.56
CA VAL A 2 -5.07 -13.33 -6.42
C VAL A 2 -5.49 -14.72 -5.96
N LYS A 3 -5.60 -15.68 -6.89
CA LYS A 3 -5.85 -17.09 -6.56
C LYS A 3 -4.56 -17.87 -6.67
N ASP A 4 -4.31 -18.78 -5.73
CA ASP A 4 -3.24 -19.76 -5.87
C ASP A 4 -3.68 -20.96 -6.73
N ALA A 5 -2.78 -21.93 -6.94
CA ALA A 5 -3.05 -23.10 -7.77
C ALA A 5 -4.11 -24.06 -7.18
N LEU A 6 -4.39 -23.98 -5.88
CA LEU A 6 -5.47 -24.71 -5.21
C LEU A 6 -6.79 -23.91 -5.21
N GLY A 7 -6.82 -22.73 -5.85
CA GLY A 7 -7.99 -21.87 -5.95
C GLY A 7 -8.28 -21.02 -4.71
N ARG A 8 -7.40 -21.02 -3.69
CA ARG A 8 -7.56 -20.20 -2.48
C ARG A 8 -7.29 -18.73 -2.81
N LYS A 9 -8.06 -17.82 -2.20
CA LYS A 9 -7.95 -16.39 -2.44
C LYS A 9 -6.96 -15.74 -1.47
N TRP A 10 -6.05 -14.94 -2.02
CA TRP A 10 -5.03 -14.21 -1.29
C TRP A 10 -5.11 -12.72 -1.59
N GLN A 11 -4.97 -11.91 -0.54
CA GLN A 11 -4.66 -10.49 -0.68
C GLN A 11 -3.13 -10.33 -0.63
N LEU A 12 -2.59 -9.72 -1.68
CA LEU A 12 -1.17 -9.40 -1.81
C LEU A 12 -1.04 -7.87 -1.87
N GLY A 13 -1.34 -7.31 -3.04
CA GLY A 13 -1.37 -5.88 -3.30
C GLY A 13 -2.27 -5.08 -2.35
N THR A 14 -1.78 -3.94 -1.86
CA THR A 14 -2.58 -2.88 -1.24
C THR A 14 -2.24 -1.52 -1.83
N ILE A 15 -3.25 -0.66 -1.89
CA ILE A 15 -3.14 0.79 -2.05
C ILE A 15 -4.05 1.38 -0.97
N GLN A 16 -3.49 2.19 -0.09
CA GLN A 16 -4.21 2.77 1.05
C GLN A 16 -3.99 4.28 1.03
N VAL A 17 -5.08 5.04 1.07
CA VAL A 17 -5.04 6.50 1.17
C VAL A 17 -5.11 6.88 2.64
N ASP A 18 -4.20 7.72 3.10
CA ASP A 18 -4.06 8.14 4.48
C ASP A 18 -4.03 9.67 4.58
N TYR A 19 -5.04 10.19 5.28
CA TYR A 19 -5.19 11.61 5.58
C TYR A 19 -4.73 11.96 7.01
N ASN A 20 -4.50 10.97 7.87
CA ASN A 20 -4.25 11.14 9.30
C ASN A 20 -2.76 11.31 9.60
N LEU A 21 -1.89 10.46 9.06
CA LEU A 21 -0.45 10.55 9.34
C LEU A 21 0.17 11.88 8.86
N PRO A 22 -0.20 12.44 7.68
CA PRO A 22 0.24 13.77 7.30
C PRO A 22 -0.05 14.85 8.35
N GLU A 23 -1.20 14.78 9.04
CA GLU A 23 -1.55 15.72 10.11
C GLU A 23 -0.77 15.43 11.40
N ARG A 24 -0.68 14.16 11.80
CA ARG A 24 0.02 13.76 13.03
C ARG A 24 1.52 14.07 13.02
N PHE A 25 2.14 14.08 11.84
CA PHE A 25 3.55 14.44 11.65
C PHE A 25 3.76 15.89 11.20
N ASP A 26 2.69 16.68 11.13
CA ASP A 26 2.71 18.07 10.65
C ASP A 26 3.44 18.25 9.30
N LEU A 27 3.10 17.40 8.33
CA LEU A 27 3.67 17.46 6.99
C LEU A 27 3.01 18.58 6.18
N GLU A 28 3.84 19.37 5.50
CA GLU A 28 3.40 20.45 4.61
C GLU A 28 4.29 20.56 3.37
N TYR A 29 3.74 21.11 2.29
CA TYR A 29 4.48 21.55 1.10
C TYR A 29 3.94 22.90 0.59
N ILE A 30 4.74 23.63 -0.19
CA ILE A 30 4.33 24.88 -0.84
C ILE A 30 3.73 24.58 -2.21
N GLY A 31 2.49 25.01 -2.42
CA GLY A 31 1.77 24.86 -3.69
C GLY A 31 2.17 25.91 -4.72
N ALA A 32 1.64 25.77 -5.93
CA ALA A 32 1.91 26.71 -7.04
C ALA A 32 1.40 28.14 -6.78
N ASP A 33 0.53 28.33 -5.80
CA ASP A 33 0.03 29.63 -5.35
C ASP A 33 0.77 30.18 -4.10
N ASP A 34 1.94 29.63 -3.79
CA ASP A 34 2.82 30.01 -2.66
C ASP A 34 2.19 29.82 -1.27
N LYS A 35 1.12 29.02 -1.17
CA LYS A 35 0.49 28.66 0.10
C LYS A 35 0.96 27.29 0.60
N ARG A 36 0.82 27.08 1.91
CA ARG A 36 1.09 25.80 2.58
C ARG A 36 -0.10 24.85 2.42
N TYR A 37 0.19 23.61 2.09
CA TYR A 37 -0.78 22.54 1.96
C TYR A 37 -0.29 21.27 2.65
N ARG A 38 -1.23 20.50 3.18
CA ARG A 38 -0.94 19.16 3.71
C ARG A 38 -0.98 18.13 2.58
N PRO A 39 0.03 17.26 2.43
CA PRO A 39 -0.01 16.21 1.43
C PRO A 39 -1.00 15.11 1.83
N VAL A 40 -1.49 14.36 0.83
CA VAL A 40 -2.17 13.08 1.04
C VAL A 40 -1.13 11.97 0.92
N MET A 41 -1.13 11.03 1.87
CA MET A 41 -0.18 9.92 1.87
C MET A 41 -0.81 8.67 1.22
N ILE A 42 -0.06 7.99 0.36
CA ILE A 42 -0.48 6.72 -0.26
C ILE A 42 0.48 5.63 0.17
N HIS A 43 0.00 4.69 0.99
CA HIS A 43 0.74 3.48 1.33
C HIS A 43 0.49 2.42 0.26
N ARG A 44 1.55 1.82 -0.27
CA ARG A 44 1.44 0.77 -1.29
C ARG A 44 2.37 -0.40 -1.00
N ALA A 45 1.85 -1.61 -1.19
CA ALA A 45 2.64 -2.83 -1.11
C ALA A 45 2.18 -3.77 -2.24
N PRO A 46 2.77 -3.71 -3.45
CA PRO A 46 2.27 -4.44 -4.62
C PRO A 46 2.29 -5.96 -4.45
N PHE A 47 3.25 -6.50 -3.68
CA PHE A 47 3.37 -7.92 -3.39
C PHE A 47 2.90 -8.31 -1.98
N GLY A 48 2.48 -7.35 -1.17
CA GLY A 48 2.33 -7.57 0.27
C GLY A 48 3.69 -7.88 0.91
N SER A 49 3.75 -8.85 1.83
CA SER A 49 5.02 -9.34 2.37
C SER A 49 5.68 -10.32 1.40
N LEU A 50 7.02 -10.33 1.39
CA LEU A 50 7.80 -11.19 0.50
C LEU A 50 7.57 -12.68 0.84
N GLU A 51 7.48 -13.01 2.12
CA GLU A 51 7.24 -14.37 2.61
C GLU A 51 5.91 -14.91 2.12
N ARG A 52 4.85 -14.08 2.19
CA ARG A 52 3.52 -14.45 1.69
C ARG A 52 3.51 -14.57 0.18
N PHE A 53 4.20 -13.67 -0.52
CA PHE A 53 4.34 -13.74 -1.96
C PHE A 53 5.01 -15.06 -2.39
N VAL A 54 6.14 -15.42 -1.79
CA VAL A 54 6.85 -16.68 -2.07
C VAL A 54 5.97 -17.89 -1.74
N ALA A 55 5.29 -17.89 -0.59
CA ALA A 55 4.39 -18.98 -0.20
C ALA A 55 3.25 -19.20 -1.21
N VAL A 56 2.64 -18.13 -1.72
CA VAL A 56 1.60 -18.24 -2.77
C VAL A 56 2.17 -18.81 -4.07
N ASN A 57 3.39 -18.43 -4.47
CA ASN A 57 4.01 -18.97 -5.69
C ASN A 57 4.38 -20.46 -5.57
N LEU A 58 4.80 -20.91 -4.39
CA LEU A 58 5.21 -22.30 -4.14
C LEU A 58 4.06 -23.23 -3.75
N SER A 59 2.84 -22.72 -3.55
CA SER A 59 1.71 -23.47 -2.97
C SER A 59 1.11 -24.58 -3.84
N VAL A 60 1.88 -25.08 -4.81
CA VAL A 60 1.60 -26.19 -5.74
C VAL A 60 2.62 -27.34 -5.61
N PHE A 61 3.65 -27.18 -4.78
CA PHE A 61 4.40 -28.27 -4.18
C PHE A 61 3.77 -28.60 -2.80
#